data_AF-A0A7Y2JNT3-F1
#
_entry.id   AF-A0A7Y2JNT3-F1
#
_cell.length_a   1.000
_cell.length_b   1.000
_cell.length_c   1.000
_cell.angle_alpha   90.00
_cell.angle_beta   90.00
_cell.angle_gamma   90.00
#
_symmetry.space_group_name_H-M   'P 1'
#
loop_
_entity.id
_entity.type
_entity.pdbx_description
1 polymer ?
#
loop_
_entity_poly.entity_id
_entity_poly.type
_entity_poly.pdbx_seq_one_letter_code
_entity_poly.pdbx_strand_id
1 'polypeptide(L)'
;MSVFEKYLTLWVALAMIAGIVIGNLLPGLVALAAAAEIASVNVVVAVLIWAMVYPMMIGVDPRALGGVLRQPKGLAITLTVNWLIKPFTMAALAVLFFEVVFADLIAPEDAEMYVAG
;
A
#
# COMPACT_ATOMS: atom_id res chain seq x y z
N MET A 1 4.08 -21.17 -15.26
CA MET A 1 4.10 -20.56 -13.92
C MET A 1 5.45 -20.86 -13.30
N SER A 2 6.26 -19.84 -13.06
CA SER A 2 7.54 -20.02 -12.36
C SER A 2 7.29 -20.48 -10.91
N VAL A 3 8.31 -21.08 -10.26
CA VAL A 3 8.24 -21.44 -8.83
C VAL A 3 7.93 -20.20 -7.97
N PHE A 4 8.44 -19.04 -8.39
CA PHE A 4 8.18 -17.75 -7.75
C PHE A 4 6.69 -17.37 -7.79
N GLU A 5 6.06 -17.36 -8.97
CA GLU A 5 4.63 -17.06 -9.12
C GLU A 5 3.75 -18.02 -8.32
N LYS A 6 4.10 -19.32 -8.31
CA LYS A 6 3.34 -20.35 -7.61
C LYS A 6 3.33 -20.13 -6.09
N TYR A 7 4.43 -19.67 -5.52
CA TYR A 7 4.60 -19.49 -4.07
C TYR A 7 4.66 -18.02 -3.65
N LEU A 8 4.12 -17.10 -4.45
CA LEU A 8 4.20 -15.66 -4.21
C LEU A 8 3.69 -15.28 -2.81
N THR A 9 2.56 -15.84 -2.37
CA THR A 9 2.01 -15.60 -1.03
C THR A 9 2.98 -15.99 0.08
N LEU A 10 3.70 -17.11 -0.08
CA LEU A 10 4.70 -17.56 0.89
C LEU A 10 5.91 -16.62 0.90
N TRP A 11 6.39 -16.19 -0.28
CA TRP A 11 7.49 -15.23 -0.38
C TRP A 11 7.14 -13.89 0.26
N VAL A 12 5.91 -13.40 0.06
CA VAL A 12 5.42 -12.17 0.71
C VAL A 12 5.37 -12.34 2.22
N ALA A 13 4.85 -13.47 2.73
CA ALA A 13 4.84 -13.75 4.16
C ALA A 13 6.25 -13.80 4.77
N LEU A 14 7.19 -14.46 4.09
CA LEU A 14 8.60 -14.51 4.51
C LEU A 14 9.25 -13.12 4.49
N ALA A 15 8.96 -12.29 3.48
CA ALA A 15 9.47 -10.92 3.41
C ALA A 15 8.94 -10.06 4.55
N MET A 16 7.66 -10.18 4.92
CA MET A 16 7.08 -9.48 6.07
C MET A 16 7.76 -9.89 7.38
N ILE A 17 7.90 -11.21 7.62
CA ILE A 17 8.57 -11.72 8.83
C ILE A 17 10.02 -11.26 8.89
N ALA A 18 10.75 -11.36 7.77
CA ALA A 18 12.13 -10.90 7.69
C ALA A 18 12.25 -9.40 7.97
N GLY A 19 11.33 -8.58 7.43
CA GLY A 19 11.26 -7.15 7.70
C GLY A 19 11.09 -6.84 9.19
N ILE A 20 10.17 -7.54 9.87
CA ILE A 20 9.96 -7.40 11.31
C ILE A 20 11.22 -7.78 12.09
N VAL A 21 11.84 -8.93 11.77
CA VAL A 21 13.06 -9.40 12.45
C VAL A 21 14.21 -8.41 12.26
N ILE A 22 14.41 -7.91 11.04
CA ILE A 22 15.45 -6.91 10.74
C ILE A 22 15.17 -5.62 11.51
N GLY A 23 13.93 -5.15 11.56
CA GLY A 23 13.57 -3.94 12.30
C GLY A 23 13.83 -4.04 13.80
N ASN A 24 13.66 -5.23 14.39
CA ASN A 24 13.93 -5.46 15.80
C ASN A 24 15.43 -5.65 16.11
N LEU A 25 16.18 -6.36 15.25
CA LEU A 25 17.59 -6.67 15.51
C LEU A 25 18.55 -5.56 15.06
N LEU A 26 18.19 -4.81 14.02
CA LEU A 26 19.02 -3.78 13.41
C LEU A 26 18.25 -2.45 13.29
N PRO A 27 17.78 -1.86 14.42
CA PRO A 27 16.98 -0.63 14.39
C PRO A 27 17.73 0.55 13.75
N GLY A 28 19.06 0.61 13.89
CA GLY A 28 19.89 1.63 13.23
C GLY A 28 19.86 1.56 11.71
N LEU A 29 19.76 0.36 11.13
CA LEU A 29 19.64 0.19 9.67
C LEU A 29 18.30 0.72 9.17
N VAL A 30 17.22 0.43 9.89
CA VAL A 30 15.88 0.94 9.56
C VAL A 30 15.83 2.46 9.73
N ALA A 31 16.44 3.01 10.78
CA ALA A 31 16.54 4.44 10.98
C ALA A 31 17.32 5.15 9.86
N LEU A 32 18.40 4.55 9.36
CA LEU A 32 19.14 5.08 8.20
C LEU A 32 18.29 5.05 6.92
N ALA A 33 17.55 3.97 6.69
CA ALA A 33 16.63 3.87 5.56
C ALA A 33 15.47 4.87 5.67
N ALA A 34 14.95 5.10 6.87
CA ALA A 34 13.91 6.09 7.16
C ALA A 34 14.44 7.52 6.96
N ALA A 35 15.69 7.79 7.39
CA ALA A 35 16.34 9.09 7.25
C ALA A 35 16.73 9.44 5.80
N ALA A 36 16.64 8.49 4.87
CA ALA A 36 16.80 8.74 3.43
C ALA A 36 15.55 9.43 2.86
N GLU A 37 15.22 10.60 3.41
CA GLU A 37 14.04 11.39 3.11
C GLU A 37 14.44 12.75 2.54
N ILE A 38 13.69 13.23 1.54
CA ILE A 38 13.79 14.58 1.02
C ILE A 38 12.39 15.18 1.01
N ALA A 39 12.20 16.31 1.68
CA ALA A 39 10.91 17.02 1.75
C ALA A 39 9.72 16.11 2.15
N SER A 40 9.85 15.33 3.24
CA SER A 40 8.80 14.42 3.71
C SER A 40 8.51 13.23 2.78
N VAL A 41 9.42 12.93 1.84
CA VAL A 41 9.31 11.77 0.95
C VAL A 41 10.52 10.85 1.12
N ASN A 42 10.27 9.62 1.57
CA ASN A 42 11.31 8.61 1.70
C ASN A 42 11.77 8.13 0.31
N VAL A 43 13.02 8.43 -0.04
CA VAL A 43 13.59 8.18 -1.36
C VAL A 43 13.71 6.68 -1.65
N VAL A 44 14.05 5.87 -0.62
CA VAL A 44 14.16 4.42 -0.77
C VAL A 44 12.80 3.82 -1.16
N VAL A 45 11.74 4.17 -0.43
CA VAL A 45 10.38 3.72 -0.73
C VAL A 45 9.92 4.26 -2.09
N ALA A 46 10.21 5.53 -2.42
CA ALA A 46 9.83 6.12 -3.69
C ALA A 46 10.43 5.38 -4.89
N VAL A 47 11.73 5.01 -4.83
CA VAL A 47 12.37 4.23 -5.89
C VAL A 47 11.74 2.84 -6.03
N LEU A 48 11.44 2.17 -4.92
CA LEU A 48 10.81 0.84 -4.95
C LEU A 48 9.39 0.88 -5.54
N ILE A 49 8.59 1.90 -5.18
CA ILE A 49 7.27 2.10 -5.77
C ILE A 49 7.39 2.38 -7.27
N TRP A 50 8.31 3.24 -7.69
CA TRP A 50 8.54 3.52 -9.11
C TRP A 50 8.99 2.29 -9.89
N ALA A 51 9.87 1.46 -9.32
CA ALA A 51 10.29 0.20 -9.93
C ALA A 51 9.10 -0.76 -10.15
N MET A 52 8.07 -0.69 -9.30
CA MET A 52 6.83 -1.47 -9.45
C MET A 52 5.86 -0.83 -10.47
N VAL A 53 5.70 0.49 -10.46
CA VAL A 53 4.73 1.21 -11.30
C VAL A 53 5.21 1.31 -12.76
N TYR A 54 6.50 1.53 -12.97
CA TYR A 54 7.07 1.81 -14.30
C TYR A 54 6.79 0.70 -15.34
N PRO A 55 6.96 -0.60 -15.06
CA PRO A 55 6.64 -1.66 -16.01
C PRO A 55 5.15 -1.68 -16.41
N MET A 56 4.26 -1.45 -15.45
CA MET A 56 2.81 -1.40 -15.73
C MET A 56 2.46 -0.19 -16.61
N MET A 57 3.11 0.96 -16.39
CA MET A 57 2.89 2.18 -17.15
C MET A 57 3.31 2.06 -18.62
N ILE A 58 4.46 1.43 -18.91
CA ILE A 58 4.92 1.22 -20.29
C ILE A 58 3.96 0.32 -21.09
N GLY A 59 3.26 -0.59 -20.41
CA GLY A 59 2.28 -1.47 -21.03
C GLY A 59 0.97 -0.79 -21.45
N VAL A 60 0.76 0.49 -21.12
CA VAL A 60 -0.48 1.21 -21.43
C VAL A 60 -0.46 1.71 -22.87
N ASP A 61 -1.46 1.31 -23.67
CA ASP A 61 -1.70 1.86 -25.00
C ASP A 61 -2.59 3.12 -24.93
N PRO A 62 -2.06 4.32 -25.26
CA PRO A 62 -2.84 5.57 -25.22
C PRO A 62 -4.03 5.57 -26.19
N ARG A 63 -4.01 4.75 -27.25
CA ARG A 63 -5.11 4.65 -28.22
C ARG A 63 -6.37 4.05 -27.60
N ALA A 64 -6.21 3.23 -26.56
CA ALA A 64 -7.33 2.63 -25.83
C ALA A 64 -8.14 3.69 -25.04
N LEU A 65 -7.54 4.82 -24.67
CA LEU A 65 -8.20 5.89 -23.89
C LEU A 65 -9.40 6.50 -24.63
N GLY A 66 -9.33 6.64 -25.95
CA GLY A 66 -10.42 7.21 -26.75
C GLY A 66 -11.70 6.36 -26.76
N GLY A 67 -11.59 5.06 -26.45
CA GLY A 67 -12.73 4.14 -26.39
C GLY A 67 -13.41 4.06 -25.03
N VAL A 68 -12.80 4.56 -23.96
CA VAL A 68 -13.26 4.37 -22.57
C VAL A 68 -14.65 4.98 -22.34
N LEU A 69 -14.94 6.10 -22.99
CA LEU A 69 -16.27 6.76 -22.90
C LEU A 69 -17.39 5.97 -23.58
N ARG A 70 -17.09 4.93 -24.37
CA ARG A 70 -18.10 4.05 -24.97
C ARG A 70 -18.69 3.05 -23.96
N GLN A 71 -18.09 2.91 -22.78
CA GLN A 71 -18.58 2.06 -21.69
C GLN A 71 -18.78 2.85 -20.38
N PRO A 72 -19.70 3.84 -20.36
CA PRO A 72 -19.83 4.75 -19.23
C PRO A 72 -20.29 4.05 -17.94
N LYS A 73 -21.10 2.98 -18.06
CA LYS A 73 -21.56 2.21 -16.89
C LYS A 73 -20.41 1.50 -16.18
N GLY A 74 -19.53 0.82 -16.94
CA GLY A 74 -18.38 0.12 -16.39
C GLY A 74 -17.37 1.09 -15.75
N LEU A 75 -17.13 2.22 -16.43
CA LEU A 75 -16.30 3.29 -15.89
C LEU A 75 -16.88 3.87 -14.59
N ALA A 76 -18.17 4.19 -14.56
CA ALA A 76 -18.84 4.73 -13.37
C ALA A 76 -18.73 3.77 -12.18
N ILE A 77 -19.03 2.49 -12.38
CA ILE A 77 -18.89 1.48 -11.31
C ILE A 77 -17.44 1.41 -10.82
N THR A 78 -16.48 1.37 -11.73
CA THR A 78 -15.05 1.25 -11.37
C THR A 78 -14.58 2.47 -10.58
N LEU A 79 -14.95 3.68 -11.02
CA LEU A 79 -14.61 4.92 -10.33
C LEU A 79 -15.30 5.01 -8.98
N THR A 80 -16.60 4.72 -8.91
CA THR A 80 -17.35 4.73 -7.64
C THR A 80 -16.76 3.71 -6.66
N VAL A 81 -16.50 2.48 -7.08
CA VAL A 81 -15.94 1.46 -6.17
C VAL A 81 -14.53 1.86 -5.73
N ASN A 82 -13.66 2.27 -6.65
CA ASN A 82 -12.25 2.54 -6.32
C ASN A 82 -12.03 3.86 -5.59
N TRP A 83 -12.79 4.90 -5.90
CA TRP A 83 -12.57 6.25 -5.39
C TRP A 83 -13.60 6.69 -4.35
N LEU A 84 -14.79 6.07 -4.30
CA LEU A 84 -15.82 6.41 -3.30
C LEU A 84 -16.04 5.30 -2.28
N ILE A 85 -16.09 4.03 -2.67
CA ILE A 85 -16.36 2.97 -1.68
C ILE A 85 -15.07 2.59 -0.96
N LYS A 86 -14.03 2.24 -1.71
CA LYS A 86 -12.79 1.70 -1.16
C LYS A 86 -12.10 2.61 -0.12
N PRO A 87 -11.93 3.93 -0.33
CA PRO A 87 -11.25 4.78 0.66
C PRO A 87 -12.04 4.91 1.97
N PHE A 88 -13.35 5.06 1.87
CA PHE A 88 -14.22 5.25 3.02
C PHE A 88 -14.43 3.95 3.79
N THR A 89 -14.51 2.81 3.10
CA THR A 89 -14.51 1.51 3.76
C THR A 89 -13.20 1.25 4.49
N MET A 90 -12.04 1.60 3.91
CA MET A 90 -10.77 1.48 4.62
C MET A 90 -10.72 2.37 5.87
N ALA A 91 -11.10 3.63 5.76
CA ALA A 91 -11.15 4.55 6.91
C ALA A 91 -12.12 4.06 7.99
N ALA A 92 -13.33 3.63 7.60
CA ALA A 92 -14.31 3.09 8.54
C ALA A 92 -13.82 1.82 9.26
N LEU A 93 -13.14 0.93 8.53
CA LEU A 93 -12.52 -0.26 9.12
C LEU A 93 -11.36 0.11 10.06
N ALA A 94 -10.53 1.09 9.67
CA ALA A 94 -9.43 1.56 10.52
C ALA A 94 -9.97 2.10 11.86
N VAL A 95 -10.96 3.00 11.82
CA VAL A 95 -11.61 3.53 13.03
C VAL A 95 -12.25 2.41 13.85
N LEU A 96 -13.04 1.53 13.22
CA LEU A 96 -13.72 0.44 13.92
C LEU A 96 -12.73 -0.46 14.66
N PHE A 97 -11.62 -0.83 14.04
CA PHE A 97 -10.67 -1.75 14.66
C PHE A 97 -9.71 -1.05 15.62
N PHE A 98 -9.12 0.09 15.25
CA PHE A 98 -8.10 0.75 16.07
C PHE A 98 -8.68 1.60 17.20
N GLU A 99 -9.85 2.23 17.02
CA GLU A 99 -10.45 3.11 18.04
C GLU A 99 -11.57 2.44 18.85
N VAL A 100 -12.13 1.32 18.40
CA VAL A 100 -13.24 0.64 19.10
C VAL A 100 -12.86 -0.78 19.54
N VAL A 101 -12.55 -1.67 18.60
CA VAL A 101 -12.34 -3.10 18.92
C VAL A 101 -11.04 -3.33 19.70
N PHE A 102 -9.96 -2.62 19.33
CA PHE A 102 -8.64 -2.78 19.93
C PHE A 102 -8.21 -1.57 20.78
N ALA A 103 -9.14 -0.71 21.15
CA ALA A 103 -8.86 0.50 21.94
C ALA A 103 -8.11 0.19 23.25
N ASP A 104 -8.46 -0.91 23.92
CA ASP A 104 -7.82 -1.32 25.18
C ASP A 104 -6.44 -1.98 24.98
N LEU A 105 -6.08 -2.34 23.74
CA LEU A 105 -4.86 -3.07 23.41
C LEU A 105 -3.78 -2.19 22.76
N ILE A 106 -4.13 -0.98 22.32
CA ILE A 106 -3.27 -0.10 21.52
C ILE A 106 -3.16 1.27 22.22
N ALA A 107 -1.96 1.86 22.21
CA ALA A 107 -1.80 3.22 22.72
C ALA A 107 -2.59 4.21 21.84
N PRO A 108 -3.28 5.21 22.41
CA PRO A 108 -4.07 6.16 21.62
C PRO A 108 -3.28 6.86 20.51
N GLU A 109 -2.00 7.14 20.76
CA GLU A 109 -1.07 7.77 19.80
C GLU A 109 -0.80 6.86 18.59
N ASP A 110 -0.68 5.54 18.81
CA ASP A 110 -0.45 4.57 17.73
C ASP A 110 -1.73 4.36 16.91
N ALA A 111 -2.90 4.37 17.55
CA ALA A 111 -4.19 4.25 16.87
C ALA A 111 -4.41 5.42 15.89
N GLU A 112 -4.11 6.66 16.32
CA GLU A 112 -4.22 7.84 15.45
C GLU A 112 -3.26 7.73 14.26
N MET A 113 -2.01 7.30 14.48
CA MET A 113 -1.02 7.08 13.42
C MET A 113 -1.44 5.99 12.43
N TYR A 114 -2.14 4.94 12.87
CA TYR A 114 -2.60 3.86 11.98
C TYR A 114 -3.87 4.22 11.19
N VAL A 115 -4.74 5.08 11.73
CA VAL A 115 -5.92 5.59 11.02
C VAL A 115 -5.53 6.69 10.04
N ALA A 116 -4.61 7.57 10.44
CA ALA A 116 -4.19 8.74 9.67
C ALA A 116 -3.09 8.48 8.64
N GLY A 117 -2.59 7.24 8.56
CA GLY A 117 -1.45 6.81 7.73
C GLY A 117 -1.23 7.62 6.45
#